data_AF-A0A7J3WXZ6-F1
#
_entry.id   AF-A0A7J3WXZ6-F1
#
_cell.length_a   1.000
_cell.length_b   1.000
_cell.length_c   1.000
_cell.angle_alpha   90.00
_cell.angle_beta   90.00
_cell.angle_gamma   90.00
#
_symmetry.space_group_name_H-M   'P 1'
#
loop_
_entity.id
_entity.type
_entity.pdbx_description
1 polymer ?
#
loop_
_entity_poly.entity_id
_entity_poly.type
_entity_poly.pdbx_seq_one_letter_code
_entity_poly.pdbx_strand_id
1 'polypeptide(L)'
;MIEDKDLIKETVIEAAKLMAVSALTAPKARGVDNIVVRILDKDDELELLARKMEELSEYYGDFFKRDAHNIRNSKAVVLIGCKIAALNLKTPPFWKIDADTLHSIVNLGIAIGSAVKTASIHNIDNRVMFSAGVAAQELKLIDADYAFAIPLNVSSKNIYFDRVWPPPK
;
A
#
# COMPACT_ATOMS: atom_id res chain seq x y z
N MET A 1 -12.07 -28.25 -7.21
CA MET A 1 -11.33 -28.20 -5.93
C MET A 1 -10.25 -27.16 -6.12
N ILE A 2 -10.23 -26.11 -5.31
CA ILE A 2 -9.19 -25.06 -5.37
C ILE A 2 -8.11 -25.49 -4.37
N GLU A 3 -6.84 -25.44 -4.77
CA GLU A 3 -5.73 -25.70 -3.85
C GLU A 3 -5.58 -24.55 -2.85
N ASP A 4 -5.19 -24.83 -1.60
CA ASP A 4 -5.10 -23.81 -0.53
C ASP A 4 -4.26 -22.58 -0.92
N LYS A 5 -3.19 -22.76 -1.71
CA LYS A 5 -2.33 -21.67 -2.16
C LYS A 5 -3.04 -20.74 -3.15
N ASP A 6 -3.77 -21.32 -4.09
CA ASP A 6 -4.53 -20.57 -5.09
C ASP A 6 -5.69 -19.84 -4.42
N LEU A 7 -6.39 -20.53 -3.49
CA LEU A 7 -7.45 -19.94 -2.69
C LEU A 7 -6.96 -18.70 -1.90
N ILE A 8 -5.80 -18.80 -1.25
CA ILE A 8 -5.21 -17.67 -0.50
C ILE A 8 -4.88 -16.52 -1.46
N LYS A 9 -4.22 -16.79 -2.58
CA LYS A 9 -3.83 -15.73 -3.53
C LYS A 9 -5.06 -15.03 -4.11
N GLU A 10 -6.05 -15.80 -4.55
CA GLU A 10 -7.32 -15.27 -5.08
C GLU A 10 -8.04 -14.41 -4.03
N THR A 11 -8.17 -14.89 -2.80
CA THR A 11 -8.87 -14.16 -1.72
C THR A 11 -8.15 -12.84 -1.36
N VAL A 12 -6.82 -12.83 -1.34
CA VAL A 12 -6.06 -11.60 -1.10
C VAL A 12 -6.25 -10.59 -2.23
N ILE A 13 -6.31 -11.05 -3.48
CA ILE A 13 -6.59 -10.19 -4.64
C ILE A 13 -8.02 -9.63 -4.56
N GLU A 14 -9.01 -10.43 -4.15
CA GLU A 14 -10.37 -9.95 -3.93
C GLU A 14 -10.44 -8.87 -2.86
N ALA A 15 -9.75 -9.06 -1.74
CA ALA A 15 -9.67 -8.04 -0.72
C ALA A 15 -8.92 -6.78 -1.19
N ALA A 16 -7.87 -6.92 -1.99
CA ALA A 16 -7.18 -5.79 -2.63
C ALA A 16 -8.15 -4.96 -3.50
N LYS A 17 -9.06 -5.62 -4.24
CA LYS A 17 -10.12 -4.94 -5.01
C LYS A 17 -11.10 -4.20 -4.09
N LEU A 18 -11.51 -4.80 -2.99
CA LEU A 18 -12.37 -4.15 -1.99
C LEU A 18 -11.67 -2.93 -1.37
N MET A 19 -10.39 -3.05 -1.02
CA MET A 19 -9.57 -1.94 -0.52
C MET A 19 -9.49 -0.80 -1.54
N ALA A 20 -9.30 -1.13 -2.83
CA ALA A 20 -9.22 -0.14 -3.89
C ALA A 20 -10.53 0.66 -4.03
N VAL A 21 -11.67 -0.03 -4.06
CA VAL A 21 -13.00 0.63 -4.08
C VAL A 21 -13.22 1.46 -2.81
N SER A 22 -12.83 0.95 -1.64
CA SER A 22 -12.92 1.68 -0.38
C SER A 22 -12.11 3.00 -0.40
N ALA A 23 -10.87 2.96 -0.91
CA ALA A 23 -10.05 4.17 -1.10
C ALA A 23 -10.69 5.17 -2.08
N LEU A 24 -11.18 4.68 -3.24
CA LEU A 24 -11.80 5.52 -4.27
C LEU A 24 -13.10 6.16 -3.78
N THR A 25 -13.86 5.50 -2.91
CA THR A 25 -15.13 6.01 -2.36
C THR A 25 -14.96 6.81 -1.06
N ALA A 26 -13.75 6.84 -0.50
CA ALA A 26 -13.49 7.53 0.76
C ALA A 26 -13.84 9.03 0.68
N PRO A 27 -14.32 9.67 1.76
CA PRO A 27 -14.68 11.09 1.75
C PRO A 27 -13.51 12.00 1.31
N LYS A 28 -13.78 12.95 0.42
CA LYS A 28 -12.79 13.90 -0.12
C LYS A 28 -13.28 15.32 0.02
N ALA A 29 -12.37 16.25 0.31
CA ALA A 29 -12.67 17.68 0.35
C ALA A 29 -13.33 18.13 -0.96
N ARG A 30 -14.49 18.80 -0.84
CA ARG A 30 -15.28 19.31 -1.97
C ARG A 30 -15.65 18.27 -3.04
N GLY A 31 -15.56 16.97 -2.74
CA GLY A 31 -15.83 15.90 -3.71
C GLY A 31 -14.83 15.84 -4.87
N VAL A 32 -13.65 16.47 -4.74
CA VAL A 32 -12.62 16.44 -5.79
C VAL A 32 -11.95 15.08 -5.81
N ASP A 33 -12.04 14.41 -6.95
CA ASP A 33 -11.43 13.10 -7.14
C ASP A 33 -9.97 13.25 -7.56
N ASN A 34 -9.08 13.12 -6.59
CA ASN A 34 -7.64 13.25 -6.78
C ASN A 34 -6.88 12.00 -6.31
N ILE A 35 -7.58 10.91 -6.02
CA ILE A 35 -6.98 9.66 -5.53
C ILE A 35 -6.77 8.71 -6.71
N VAL A 36 -5.58 8.11 -6.76
CA VAL A 36 -5.19 7.13 -7.76
C VAL A 36 -4.89 5.82 -7.05
N VAL A 37 -5.42 4.71 -7.57
CA VAL A 37 -5.20 3.38 -7.00
C VAL A 37 -4.75 2.42 -8.09
N ARG A 38 -3.79 1.56 -7.77
CA ARG A 38 -3.40 0.42 -8.61
C ARG A 38 -3.12 -0.80 -7.74
N ILE A 39 -3.42 -1.99 -8.26
CA ILE A 39 -3.11 -3.26 -7.62
C ILE A 39 -1.99 -3.92 -8.42
N LEU A 40 -0.97 -4.42 -7.72
CA LEU A 40 0.07 -5.31 -8.27
C LEU A 40 -0.15 -6.69 -7.66
N ASP A 41 -0.38 -7.71 -8.50
CA ASP A 41 -0.66 -9.09 -8.06
C ASP A 41 0.16 -10.14 -8.83
N LYS A 42 0.96 -9.69 -9.79
CA LYS A 42 1.88 -10.53 -10.55
C LYS A 42 3.26 -10.55 -9.91
N ASP A 43 3.86 -11.74 -9.87
CA ASP A 43 5.13 -11.96 -9.17
C ASP A 43 6.28 -11.13 -9.81
N ASP A 44 6.22 -10.87 -11.12
CA ASP A 44 7.19 -10.02 -11.83
C ASP A 44 7.04 -8.53 -11.49
N GLU A 45 5.81 -8.02 -11.31
CA GLU A 45 5.56 -6.66 -10.82
C GLU A 45 6.07 -6.48 -9.38
N LEU A 46 5.85 -7.48 -8.51
CA LEU A 46 6.32 -7.46 -7.13
C LEU A 46 7.85 -7.51 -7.05
N GLU A 47 8.49 -8.36 -7.86
CA GLU A 47 9.96 -8.44 -7.93
C GLU A 47 10.57 -7.16 -8.48
N LEU A 48 9.97 -6.57 -9.52
CA LEU A 48 10.41 -5.28 -10.08
C LEU A 48 10.36 -4.18 -9.02
N LEU A 49 9.27 -4.08 -8.27
CA LEU A 49 9.12 -3.12 -7.19
C LEU A 49 10.16 -3.34 -6.08
N ALA A 50 10.35 -4.59 -5.65
CA ALA A 50 11.30 -4.94 -4.61
C ALA A 50 12.76 -4.61 -4.99
N ARG A 51 13.17 -4.93 -6.22
CA ARG A 51 14.51 -4.57 -6.73
C ARG A 51 14.74 -3.08 -6.72
N LYS A 52 13.75 -2.31 -7.18
CA LYS A 52 13.85 -0.85 -7.14
C LYS A 52 14.00 -0.33 -5.72
N MET A 53 13.29 -0.91 -4.75
CA MET A 53 13.48 -0.53 -3.35
C MET A 53 14.90 -0.83 -2.85
N GLU A 54 15.50 -1.95 -3.25
CA GLU A 54 16.89 -2.28 -2.90
C GLU A 54 17.87 -1.27 -3.48
N GLU A 55 17.71 -0.89 -4.75
CA GLU A 55 18.51 0.19 -5.38
C GLU A 55 18.36 1.51 -4.61
N LEU A 56 17.13 1.85 -4.21
CA LEU A 56 16.83 3.09 -3.50
C LEU A 56 17.33 3.11 -2.05
N SER A 57 17.69 1.95 -1.49
CA SER A 57 18.22 1.87 -0.13
C SER A 57 19.56 2.59 0.05
N GLU A 58 20.35 2.71 -1.03
CA GLU A 58 21.61 3.47 -1.04
C GLU A 58 21.39 4.98 -0.82
N TYR A 59 20.22 5.49 -1.20
CA TYR A 59 19.88 6.92 -1.13
C TYR A 59 19.03 7.28 0.07
N TYR A 60 18.06 6.43 0.40
CA TYR A 60 17.04 6.74 1.41
C TYR A 60 17.17 5.89 2.68
N GLY A 61 18.07 4.92 2.71
CA GLY A 61 18.46 4.14 3.88
C GLY A 61 17.98 2.68 3.88
N ASP A 62 18.63 1.87 4.71
CA ASP A 62 18.49 0.40 4.77
C ASP A 62 17.06 -0.11 4.98
N PHE A 63 16.16 0.71 5.51
CA PHE A 63 14.77 0.31 5.70
C PHE A 63 14.06 0.01 4.38
N PHE A 64 14.47 0.62 3.26
CA PHE A 64 13.96 0.27 1.93
C PHE A 64 14.29 -1.18 1.58
N LYS A 65 15.54 -1.62 1.82
CA LYS A 65 15.98 -3.00 1.58
C LYS A 65 15.24 -3.99 2.47
N ARG A 66 15.04 -3.65 3.75
CA ARG A 66 14.20 -4.47 4.66
C ARG A 66 12.77 -4.59 4.13
N ASP A 67 12.16 -3.48 3.73
CA ASP A 67 10.77 -3.46 3.28
C ASP A 67 10.60 -4.17 1.92
N ALA A 68 11.64 -4.20 1.06
CA ALA A 68 11.64 -4.94 -0.19
C ALA A 68 11.39 -6.45 0.01
N HIS A 69 11.89 -7.02 1.10
CA HIS A 69 11.62 -8.41 1.46
C HIS A 69 10.12 -8.64 1.74
N ASN A 70 9.43 -7.67 2.34
CA ASN A 70 7.99 -7.78 2.57
C ASN A 70 7.21 -7.76 1.25
N ILE A 71 7.62 -6.93 0.28
CA ILE A 71 7.00 -6.89 -1.04
C ILE A 71 7.08 -8.24 -1.74
N ARG A 72 8.26 -8.88 -1.77
CA ARG A 72 8.43 -10.22 -2.38
C ARG A 72 7.58 -11.31 -1.75
N ASN A 73 7.32 -11.21 -0.45
CA ASN A 73 6.53 -12.19 0.27
C ASN A 73 5.03 -11.88 0.25
N SER A 74 4.61 -10.76 -0.35
CA SER A 74 3.21 -10.37 -0.43
C SER A 74 2.49 -11.12 -1.55
N LYS A 75 1.18 -11.31 -1.40
CA LYS A 75 0.33 -11.88 -2.46
C LYS A 75 -0.21 -10.83 -3.42
N ALA A 76 -0.38 -9.61 -2.91
CA ALA A 76 -0.69 -8.43 -3.69
C ALA A 76 -0.16 -7.18 -2.98
N VAL A 77 0.00 -6.09 -3.72
CA VAL A 77 0.31 -4.76 -3.20
C VAL A 77 -0.71 -3.78 -3.74
N VAL A 78 -1.37 -3.03 -2.85
CA VAL A 78 -2.24 -1.91 -3.23
C VAL A 78 -1.44 -0.62 -3.18
N LEU A 79 -1.23 0.00 -4.34
CA LEU A 79 -0.68 1.33 -4.46
C LEU A 79 -1.81 2.35 -4.33
N ILE A 80 -1.66 3.32 -3.43
CA ILE A 80 -2.61 4.43 -3.26
C ILE A 80 -1.80 5.72 -3.28
N GLY A 81 -2.16 6.62 -4.18
CA GLY A 81 -1.55 7.93 -4.29
C GLY A 81 -2.58 9.03 -4.50
N CYS A 82 -2.10 10.27 -4.51
CA CYS A 82 -2.91 11.40 -4.90
C CYS A 82 -2.17 12.34 -5.86
N LYS A 83 -2.94 13.01 -6.70
CA LYS A 83 -2.49 14.22 -7.39
C LYS A 83 -2.86 15.44 -6.55
N ILE A 84 -2.03 16.46 -6.56
CA ILE A 84 -2.38 17.75 -5.97
C ILE A 84 -3.46 18.38 -6.84
N ALA A 85 -4.63 18.60 -6.24
CA ALA A 85 -5.77 19.16 -6.93
C ALA A 85 -5.99 20.60 -6.52
N ALA A 86 -6.23 21.47 -7.50
CA ALA A 86 -6.55 22.87 -7.26
C ALA A 86 -7.97 22.99 -6.68
N LEU A 87 -8.08 23.17 -5.36
CA LEU A 87 -9.36 23.43 -4.70
C LEU A 87 -9.72 24.91 -4.72
N ASN A 88 -8.81 25.78 -5.18
CA ASN A 88 -8.99 27.23 -5.25
C ASN A 88 -9.37 27.83 -3.89
N LEU A 89 -8.81 27.29 -2.82
CA LEU A 89 -9.01 27.79 -1.47
C LEU A 89 -8.00 28.91 -1.18
N LYS A 90 -8.44 29.93 -0.45
CA LYS A 90 -7.53 30.96 0.05
C LYS A 90 -6.73 30.38 1.21
N THR A 91 -5.44 30.13 0.97
CA THR A 91 -4.51 29.70 2.02
C THR A 91 -4.38 30.79 3.09
N PRO A 92 -4.61 30.47 4.38
CA PRO A 92 -4.32 31.39 5.47
C PRO A 92 -2.82 31.74 5.51
N PRO A 93 -2.45 33.02 5.66
CA PRO A 93 -1.07 33.48 5.44
C PRO A 93 -0.04 32.95 6.43
N PHE A 94 -0.48 32.40 7.56
CA PHE A 94 0.38 31.81 8.59
C PHE A 94 0.56 30.29 8.43
N TRP A 95 -0.08 29.67 7.43
CA TRP A 95 0.10 28.24 7.15
C TRP A 95 1.43 27.99 6.46
N LYS A 96 2.07 26.86 6.81
CA LYS A 96 3.34 26.44 6.21
C LYS A 96 3.18 25.66 4.90
N ILE A 97 1.96 25.19 4.63
CA ILE A 97 1.58 24.39 3.47
C ILE A 97 0.32 25.05 2.91
N ASP A 98 0.22 25.12 1.59
CA ASP A 98 -0.95 25.69 0.94
C ASP A 98 -2.20 24.82 1.17
N ALA A 99 -3.38 25.45 1.08
CA ALA A 99 -4.63 24.77 1.35
C ALA A 99 -4.88 23.60 0.39
N ASP A 100 -4.49 23.70 -0.87
CA ASP A 100 -4.75 22.67 -1.89
C ASP A 100 -3.89 21.43 -1.61
N THR A 101 -2.60 21.61 -1.30
CA THR A 101 -1.70 20.54 -0.86
C THR A 101 -2.19 19.90 0.44
N LEU A 102 -2.55 20.70 1.45
CA LEU A 102 -3.03 20.18 2.73
C LEU A 102 -4.24 19.24 2.54
N HIS A 103 -5.25 19.70 1.81
CA HIS A 103 -6.46 18.89 1.59
C HIS A 103 -6.17 17.67 0.72
N SER A 104 -5.29 17.78 -0.29
CA SER A 104 -4.93 16.64 -1.12
C SER A 104 -4.26 15.52 -0.30
N ILE A 105 -3.34 15.89 0.61
CA ILE A 105 -2.68 14.93 1.52
C ILE A 105 -3.66 14.38 2.56
N VAL A 106 -4.58 15.19 3.08
CA VAL A 106 -5.63 14.71 4.00
C VAL A 106 -6.56 13.72 3.31
N ASN A 107 -6.99 14.00 2.07
CA ASN A 107 -7.77 13.08 1.25
C ASN A 107 -7.03 11.75 1.06
N LEU A 108 -5.72 11.80 0.77
CA LEU A 108 -4.88 10.60 0.65
C LEU A 108 -4.86 9.80 1.95
N GLY A 109 -4.71 10.46 3.11
CA GLY A 109 -4.78 9.81 4.42
C GLY A 109 -6.11 9.12 4.69
N ILE A 110 -7.23 9.77 4.34
CA ILE A 110 -8.58 9.19 4.47
C ILE A 110 -8.77 7.98 3.55
N ALA A 111 -8.27 8.04 2.32
CA ALA A 111 -8.31 6.93 1.36
C ALA A 111 -7.49 5.73 1.85
N ILE A 112 -6.25 5.97 2.30
CA ILE A 112 -5.39 4.94 2.90
C ILE A 112 -6.07 4.32 4.14
N GLY A 113 -6.59 5.16 5.04
CA GLY A 113 -7.30 4.72 6.24
C GLY A 113 -8.49 3.80 5.93
N SER A 114 -9.28 4.14 4.91
CA SER A 114 -10.43 3.36 4.45
C SER A 114 -9.99 2.01 3.86
N ALA A 115 -8.93 2.01 3.04
CA ALA A 115 -8.36 0.79 2.49
C ALA A 115 -7.81 -0.14 3.59
N VAL A 116 -6.96 0.34 4.50
CA VAL A 116 -6.37 -0.51 5.54
C VAL A 116 -7.44 -1.03 6.51
N LYS A 117 -8.48 -0.25 6.81
CA LYS A 117 -9.63 -0.73 7.58
C LYS A 117 -10.34 -1.88 6.88
N THR A 118 -10.47 -1.80 5.56
CA THR A 118 -11.07 -2.86 4.74
C THR A 118 -10.25 -4.14 4.81
N ALA A 119 -8.92 -4.06 4.68
CA ALA A 119 -8.03 -5.20 4.90
C ALA A 119 -8.20 -5.82 6.30
N SER A 120 -8.28 -4.99 7.34
CA SER A 120 -8.45 -5.45 8.73
C SER A 120 -9.77 -6.18 8.97
N ILE A 121 -10.87 -5.79 8.30
CA ILE A 121 -12.16 -6.50 8.40
C ILE A 121 -12.05 -7.94 7.90
N HIS A 122 -11.15 -8.19 6.95
CA HIS A 122 -10.88 -9.52 6.39
C HIS A 122 -9.66 -10.22 7.03
N ASN A 123 -9.13 -9.68 8.13
CA ASN A 123 -7.96 -10.23 8.82
C ASN A 123 -6.72 -10.39 7.92
N ILE A 124 -6.53 -9.49 6.96
CA ILE A 124 -5.35 -9.50 6.07
C ILE A 124 -4.26 -8.64 6.67
N ASP A 125 -3.09 -9.23 6.86
CA ASP A 125 -1.90 -8.55 7.35
C ASP A 125 -1.43 -7.53 6.31
N ASN A 126 -1.22 -6.30 6.75
CA ASN A 126 -0.83 -5.20 5.88
C ASN A 126 -0.02 -4.13 6.62
N ARG A 127 0.67 -3.28 5.85
CA ARG A 127 1.41 -2.13 6.37
C ARG A 127 1.46 -1.02 5.32
N VAL A 128 1.22 0.22 5.72
CA VAL A 128 1.42 1.39 4.85
C VAL A 128 2.92 1.67 4.72
N MET A 129 3.45 1.59 3.51
CA MET A 129 4.88 1.74 3.21
C MET A 129 5.13 2.98 2.34
N PHE A 130 5.87 3.93 2.90
CA PHE A 130 6.45 5.05 2.18
C PHE A 130 7.50 4.59 1.16
N SER A 131 8.40 3.69 1.57
CA SER A 131 9.51 3.16 0.77
C SER A 131 9.06 2.57 -0.57
N ALA A 132 8.09 1.66 -0.52
CA ALA A 132 7.51 1.04 -1.70
C ALA A 132 6.65 2.02 -2.52
N GLY A 133 6.03 3.03 -1.90
CA GLY A 133 5.33 4.10 -2.61
C GLY A 133 6.27 4.92 -3.49
N VAL A 134 7.41 5.35 -2.94
CA VAL A 134 8.47 6.08 -3.67
C VAL A 134 9.01 5.23 -4.82
N ALA A 135 9.32 3.96 -4.57
CA ALA A 135 9.81 3.06 -5.61
C ALA A 135 8.80 2.87 -6.76
N ALA A 136 7.51 2.75 -6.43
CA ALA A 136 6.45 2.63 -7.42
C ALA A 136 6.29 3.92 -8.26
N GLN A 137 6.48 5.10 -7.67
CA GLN A 137 6.48 6.37 -8.42
C GLN A 137 7.69 6.45 -9.37
N GLU A 138 8.89 6.09 -8.92
CA GLU A 138 10.09 6.11 -9.79
C GLU A 138 9.98 5.14 -10.97
N LEU A 139 9.34 3.98 -10.77
CA LEU A 139 9.05 3.02 -11.83
C LEU A 139 7.86 3.40 -12.71
N LYS A 140 7.15 4.50 -12.40
CA LYS A 140 5.88 4.87 -13.05
C LYS A 140 4.82 3.77 -12.99
N LEU A 141 4.86 2.95 -11.93
CA LEU A 141 3.81 1.98 -11.65
C LEU A 141 2.53 2.69 -11.19
N ILE A 142 2.62 3.91 -10.66
CA ILE A 142 1.47 4.75 -10.35
C ILE A 142 1.70 6.17 -10.84
N ASP A 143 0.67 6.75 -11.47
CA ASP A 143 0.68 8.16 -11.92
C ASP A 143 0.08 9.04 -10.81
N ALA A 144 0.90 9.43 -9.85
CA ALA A 144 0.53 10.27 -8.71
C ALA A 144 1.70 11.15 -8.27
N ASP A 145 1.39 12.29 -7.64
CA ASP A 145 2.40 13.22 -7.09
C ASP A 145 2.97 12.67 -5.77
N TYR A 146 2.12 12.00 -4.98
CA TYR A 146 2.51 11.31 -3.74
C TYR A 146 1.87 9.93 -3.71
N ALA A 147 2.61 8.90 -3.32
CA ALA A 147 2.08 7.54 -3.22
C ALA A 147 2.60 6.76 -2.01
N PHE A 148 1.79 5.81 -1.58
CA PHE A 148 2.14 4.76 -0.63
C PHE A 148 1.80 3.40 -1.24
N ALA A 149 2.47 2.37 -0.75
CA ALA A 149 2.15 0.99 -1.07
C ALA A 149 1.67 0.25 0.19
N ILE A 150 0.72 -0.66 0.00
CA ILE A 150 0.15 -1.48 1.06
C ILE A 150 0.28 -2.95 0.64
N PRO A 151 1.42 -3.61 0.94
CA PRO A 151 1.54 -5.05 0.79
C PRO A 151 0.50 -5.81 1.61
N LEU A 152 -0.03 -6.87 1.01
CA LEU A 152 -1.02 -7.76 1.62
C LEU A 152 -0.46 -9.17 1.71
N ASN A 153 -0.58 -9.75 2.90
CA ASN A 153 -0.21 -11.12 3.16
C ASN A 153 -1.24 -11.83 4.05
N VAL A 154 -1.32 -13.14 3.92
CA VAL A 154 -2.05 -14.03 4.81
C VAL A 154 -1.13 -15.20 5.11
N SER A 155 -0.90 -15.45 6.39
CA SER A 155 -0.08 -16.57 6.84
C SER A 155 -0.89 -17.53 7.71
N SER A 156 -0.86 -18.83 7.37
CA SER A 156 -1.67 -19.87 8.03
C SER A 156 -1.10 -20.31 9.39
N LYS A 157 0.14 -19.93 9.71
CA LYS A 157 0.83 -20.35 10.94
C LYS A 157 1.33 -19.13 11.70
N ASN A 158 0.97 -19.08 12.98
CA ASN A 158 1.61 -18.17 13.91
C ASN A 158 3.09 -18.56 14.07
N ILE A 159 4.00 -17.62 13.84
CA ILE A 159 5.46 -17.80 13.93
C ILE A 159 5.93 -18.36 15.29
N TYR A 160 5.11 -18.33 16.35
CA TYR A 160 5.42 -18.92 17.66
C TYR A 160 5.23 -20.45 17.74
N PHE A 161 4.70 -21.09 16.69
CA PHE A 161 4.52 -22.55 16.58
C PHE A 161 5.63 -23.26 15.79
N ASP A 162 6.78 -22.63 15.60
CA ASP A 162 8.00 -23.27 15.07
C ASP A 162 8.80 -24.00 16.17
N ARG A 163 8.09 -24.59 17.14
CA ARG A 163 8.69 -25.45 18.16
C ARG A 163 8.57 -26.89 17.68
N VAL A 164 9.69 -27.61 17.61
CA VAL A 164 9.67 -29.06 17.39
C VAL A 164 8.89 -29.70 18.54
N TRP A 165 7.71 -30.25 18.25
CA TRP A 165 6.88 -30.97 19.23
C TRP A 165 6.58 -32.39 18.73
N PRO A 166 6.82 -33.43 19.54
CA PRO A 166 7.42 -33.38 20.87
C PRO A 166 8.89 -32.89 20.81
N PRO A 167 9.41 -32.30 21.90
CA PRO A 167 10.81 -31.90 21.96
C PRO A 167 11.70 -33.11 21.61
N PRO A 168 12.84 -32.89 20.90
CA PRO A 168 13.83 -33.94 20.69
C PRO A 168 14.19 -34.58 22.03
N LYS A 169 14.20 -35.92 22.07
CA LYS A 169 14.64 -36.67 23.25
C LYS A 169 16.11 -36.42 23.57
#